data_AF-A0A8H6TJ29-F1
#
_entry.id   AF-A0A8H6TJ29-F1
#
_cell.length_a   1.000
_cell.length_b   1.000
_cell.length_c   1.000
_cell.angle_alpha   90.00
_cell.angle_beta   90.00
_cell.angle_gamma   90.00
#
_symmetry.space_group_name_H-M   'P 1'
#
loop_
_entity.id
_entity.type
_entity.pdbx_description
1 polymer ?
#
loop_
_entity_poly.entity_id
_entity_poly.type
_entity_poly.pdbx_seq_one_letter_code
_entity_poly.pdbx_strand_id
1 'polypeptide(L)'
;MAAPVYAVFRRRSLRRPALIVAVCLVVFWFAPVMRNVVFDAQHSTKIAFKLAAGRATVTHTHTKTYTRWTTRTLTPDPSTVFLIPTDAPHPIRSPSPVLGEHTFLPNGLLEVNPTGPHPIFALIARAEAEWSQKLAAASKTLRQAATEYTRRYGRLPPRGFDSWWGYMVANNVQLPDEYDQIDRDLAPFYGVDPVDLQTIQFDWEGHKDSYTIGKESVEGGLGMLNFTLPEDERVRFTLAQGAFELMKLLEGVEHELPPFRAVFSPHDNPNLLTDWELRQQALDAAREGKYIDIAHPPAEKHGWLSACPPFAPARLHPLPPPFEESRPNTGKPSVPGTSPSIFDIDHLEKPRTFIHTHRLAMDPCLHPSHMRTHGNYLSHGDGPGPHRLLIPQFSYSTTPLHSDIRPAMPINWVTDDFPHEGRRPPVGLSWEERTDERLQWRGSNTGIWHAAWG
;
A
#
# COMPACT_ATOMS: atom_id res chain seq x y z
N MET A 1 69.15 -49.65 28.14
CA MET A 1 70.21 -48.64 28.10
C MET A 1 69.62 -47.31 28.51
N ALA A 2 70.37 -46.40 29.14
CA ALA A 2 69.82 -45.24 29.86
C ALA A 2 70.54 -43.92 29.51
N ALA A 3 69.79 -42.80 29.52
CA ALA A 3 70.24 -41.38 29.50
C ALA A 3 71.08 -40.93 28.25
N PRO A 4 71.37 -39.61 28.03
CA PRO A 4 70.90 -38.34 28.65
C PRO A 4 69.89 -37.56 27.74
N VAL A 5 69.24 -36.42 28.06
CA VAL A 5 69.19 -35.44 29.19
C VAL A 5 69.90 -34.05 28.98
N TYR A 6 69.14 -32.95 29.22
CA TYR A 6 69.46 -31.50 29.23
C TYR A 6 69.64 -30.76 27.87
N ALA A 7 69.36 -29.44 27.74
CA ALA A 7 69.33 -28.37 28.76
C ALA A 7 68.23 -27.28 28.62
N VAL A 8 68.05 -26.54 29.71
CA VAL A 8 67.15 -25.38 29.89
C VAL A 8 67.91 -24.07 29.62
N PHE A 9 67.24 -23.04 29.06
CA PHE A 9 67.57 -21.65 29.37
C PHE A 9 66.34 -20.81 29.75
N ARG A 10 66.54 -19.95 30.74
CA ARG A 10 65.50 -19.29 31.54
C ARG A 10 65.68 -17.77 31.43
N ARG A 11 64.64 -17.00 31.08
CA ARG A 11 64.56 -15.56 31.40
C ARG A 11 63.13 -15.10 31.62
N ARG A 12 62.81 -14.75 32.88
CA ARG A 12 61.70 -13.85 33.21
C ARG A 12 62.09 -12.43 32.84
N SER A 13 61.17 -11.63 32.28
CA SER A 13 61.06 -10.20 32.60
C SER A 13 59.70 -9.66 32.19
N LEU A 14 59.11 -8.82 33.05
CA LEU A 14 57.89 -8.07 32.77
C LEU A 14 58.15 -7.05 31.66
N ARG A 15 57.18 -6.82 30.75
CA ARG A 15 56.66 -5.47 30.37
C ARG A 15 55.31 -5.61 29.62
N ARG A 16 54.19 -5.69 30.36
CA ARG A 16 52.85 -5.32 29.85
C ARG A 16 52.33 -4.07 30.59
N PRO A 17 52.76 -2.87 30.15
CA PRO A 17 51.88 -1.69 30.27
C PRO A 17 51.74 -0.89 28.95
N ALA A 18 52.59 -1.12 27.95
CA ALA A 18 52.63 -0.30 26.74
C ALA A 18 51.39 -0.43 25.83
N LEU A 19 50.84 -1.64 25.68
CA LEU A 19 49.73 -1.89 24.73
C LEU A 19 48.39 -1.27 25.20
N ILE A 20 48.13 -1.28 26.52
CA ILE A 20 46.89 -0.71 27.09
C ILE A 20 46.94 0.82 27.04
N VAL A 21 48.10 1.42 27.33
CA VAL A 21 48.28 2.88 27.22
C VAL A 21 48.14 3.36 25.77
N ALA A 22 48.63 2.59 24.77
CA ALA A 22 48.46 2.95 23.36
C ALA A 22 46.98 2.98 22.92
N VAL A 23 46.18 1.99 23.31
CA VAL A 23 44.74 1.95 22.97
C VAL A 23 43.96 3.05 23.70
N CYS A 24 44.22 3.29 24.98
CA CYS A 24 43.57 4.37 25.72
C CYS A 24 43.94 5.76 25.19
N LEU A 25 45.18 5.98 24.73
CA LEU A 25 45.58 7.27 24.14
C LEU A 25 44.88 7.55 22.81
N VAL A 26 44.69 6.55 21.93
CA VAL A 26 43.94 6.76 20.67
C VAL A 26 42.49 7.14 20.96
N VAL A 27 41.83 6.49 21.92
CA VAL A 27 40.46 6.83 22.33
C VAL A 27 40.38 8.25 22.92
N PHE A 28 41.31 8.63 23.81
CA PHE A 28 41.30 9.97 24.42
C PHE A 28 41.71 11.11 23.47
N TRP A 29 42.50 10.86 22.42
CA TRP A 29 42.89 11.91 21.46
C TRP A 29 41.89 12.11 20.31
N PHE A 30 41.14 11.07 19.90
CA PHE A 30 40.13 11.20 18.85
C PHE A 30 38.71 11.50 19.35
N ALA A 31 38.38 11.20 20.61
CA ALA A 31 37.07 11.55 21.19
C ALA A 31 36.72 13.06 21.12
N PRO A 32 37.64 14.02 21.31
CA PRO A 32 37.33 15.45 21.16
C PRO A 32 37.07 15.87 19.70
N VAL A 33 37.75 15.22 18.74
CA VAL A 33 37.63 15.56 17.30
C VAL A 33 36.31 15.05 16.73
N MET A 34 35.91 13.83 17.08
CA MET A 34 34.61 13.27 16.68
C MET A 34 33.42 14.01 17.34
N ARG A 35 33.63 14.62 18.52
CA ARG A 35 32.57 15.38 19.19
C ARG A 35 32.28 16.74 18.55
N ASN A 36 33.26 17.34 17.88
CA ASN A 36 33.12 18.67 17.24
C ASN A 36 32.66 18.60 15.77
N VAL A 37 32.88 17.49 15.06
CA VAL A 37 32.35 17.31 13.69
C VAL A 37 30.86 16.94 13.67
N VAL A 38 30.32 16.42 14.79
CA VAL A 38 28.91 15.99 14.91
C VAL A 38 28.00 17.08 15.50
N PHE A 39 28.55 18.14 16.12
CA PHE A 39 27.76 19.16 16.83
C PHE A 39 27.92 20.61 16.39
N ASP A 40 28.76 20.93 15.39
CA ASP A 40 28.85 22.29 14.84
C ASP A 40 28.02 22.49 13.56
N ALA A 41 26.71 22.29 13.71
CA ALA A 41 25.69 22.83 12.82
C ALA A 41 24.70 23.64 13.66
N GLN A 42 25.17 24.74 14.27
CA GLN A 42 24.31 25.74 14.90
C GLN A 42 23.43 26.47 13.85
N HIS A 43 22.46 25.79 13.29
CA HIS A 43 21.28 26.46 12.76
C HIS A 43 20.38 26.83 13.93
N SER A 44 20.42 28.12 14.30
CA SER A 44 19.50 28.73 15.24
C SER A 44 18.06 28.59 14.71
N THR A 45 17.39 27.49 15.07
CA THR A 45 15.95 27.28 14.87
C THR A 45 15.15 28.17 15.82
N LYS A 46 15.20 29.49 15.56
CA LYS A 46 14.11 30.41 15.91
C LYS A 46 12.90 30.11 15.03
N ILE A 47 12.34 28.90 15.18
CA ILE A 47 11.01 28.57 14.70
C ILE A 47 10.05 29.32 15.61
N ALA A 48 9.74 30.56 15.22
CA ALA A 48 8.68 31.32 15.82
C ALA A 48 7.35 30.65 15.44
N PHE A 49 6.88 29.74 16.28
CA PHE A 49 5.50 29.27 16.23
C PHE A 49 4.58 30.48 16.41
N LYS A 50 4.11 31.05 15.29
CA LYS A 50 2.96 31.95 15.30
C LYS A 50 1.73 31.11 15.63
N LEU A 51 1.51 30.91 16.93
CA LEU A 51 0.20 30.59 17.49
C LEU A 51 -0.75 31.73 17.11
N ALA A 52 -1.39 31.58 15.95
CA ALA A 52 -2.51 32.40 15.53
C ALA A 52 -3.77 32.00 16.32
N ALA A 53 -3.70 32.12 17.65
CA ALA A 53 -4.84 32.07 18.55
C ALA A 53 -5.66 33.38 18.39
N GLY A 54 -6.18 33.59 17.18
CA GLY A 54 -7.00 34.72 16.80
C GLY A 54 -8.36 34.24 16.35
N ARG A 55 -9.42 34.70 17.02
CA ARG A 55 -10.81 34.54 16.56
C ARG A 55 -10.98 35.34 15.26
N ALA A 56 -10.68 34.72 14.12
CA ALA A 56 -10.90 35.31 12.81
C ALA A 56 -12.41 35.42 12.57
N THR A 57 -12.98 36.59 12.89
CA THR A 57 -14.34 36.93 12.49
C THR A 57 -14.29 37.27 11.00
N VAL A 58 -14.52 36.27 10.14
CA VAL A 58 -14.47 36.46 8.69
C VAL A 58 -15.71 37.21 8.22
N THR A 59 -15.66 38.54 8.24
CA THR A 59 -16.55 39.37 7.45
C THR A 59 -16.27 39.14 5.96
N HIS A 60 -17.09 38.33 5.31
CA HIS A 60 -17.08 38.14 3.86
C HIS A 60 -17.58 39.41 3.13
N THR A 61 -16.72 40.42 2.99
CA THR A 61 -16.85 41.44 1.92
C THR A 61 -16.06 41.00 0.69
N HIS A 62 -16.53 39.93 0.05
CA HIS A 62 -16.12 39.58 -1.31
C HIS A 62 -17.04 40.28 -2.31
N THR A 63 -16.66 41.48 -2.71
CA THR A 63 -17.23 42.11 -3.90
C THR A 63 -16.78 41.31 -5.12
N LYS A 64 -17.58 40.31 -5.53
CA LYS A 64 -17.37 39.62 -6.80
C LYS A 64 -17.63 40.59 -7.94
N THR A 65 -16.57 41.19 -8.50
CA THR A 65 -16.59 41.74 -9.85
C THR A 65 -16.78 40.59 -10.83
N TYR A 66 -18.03 40.23 -11.08
CA TYR A 66 -18.41 39.41 -12.21
C TYR A 66 -18.04 40.17 -13.49
N THR A 67 -17.02 39.69 -14.22
CA THR A 67 -16.80 40.09 -15.60
C THR A 67 -17.98 39.59 -16.41
N ARG A 68 -19.02 40.44 -16.51
CA ARG A 68 -20.24 40.13 -17.25
C ARG A 68 -19.85 39.94 -18.71
N TRP A 69 -19.95 38.72 -19.22
CA TRP A 69 -19.88 38.47 -20.65
C TRP A 69 -20.93 39.35 -21.33
N THR A 70 -20.48 40.40 -22.02
CA THR A 70 -21.34 41.25 -22.84
C THR A 70 -21.78 40.44 -24.04
N THR A 71 -22.95 39.81 -23.93
CA THR A 71 -23.69 39.32 -25.10
C THR A 71 -23.82 40.51 -26.05
N ARG A 72 -23.17 40.43 -27.21
CA ARG A 72 -23.22 41.49 -28.21
C ARG A 72 -24.64 41.52 -28.77
N THR A 73 -25.48 42.39 -28.22
CA THR A 73 -26.86 42.55 -28.65
C THR A 73 -26.86 43.09 -30.07
N LEU A 74 -27.16 42.23 -31.04
CA LEU A 74 -27.57 42.68 -32.36
C LEU A 74 -28.92 43.37 -32.19
N THR A 75 -28.91 44.70 -32.21
CA THR A 75 -30.14 45.50 -32.28
C THR A 75 -30.86 45.16 -33.59
N PRO A 76 -32.15 44.76 -33.55
CA PRO A 76 -32.92 44.57 -34.77
C PRO A 76 -33.06 45.88 -35.52
N ASP A 77 -33.02 45.82 -36.85
CA ASP A 77 -33.41 46.91 -37.73
C ASP A 77 -34.89 47.28 -37.46
N PRO A 78 -35.22 48.55 -37.14
CA PRO A 78 -36.59 48.99 -36.88
C PRO A 78 -37.54 48.87 -38.09
N SER A 79 -37.04 48.50 -39.27
CA SER A 79 -37.84 48.29 -40.49
C SER A 79 -38.69 47.02 -40.49
N THR A 80 -38.43 46.05 -39.60
CA THR A 80 -38.99 44.68 -39.74
C THR A 80 -40.00 44.32 -38.64
N VAL A 81 -41.26 44.70 -38.84
CA VAL A 81 -42.38 44.28 -37.97
C VAL A 81 -42.75 42.82 -38.28
N PHE A 82 -42.13 41.88 -37.57
CA PHE A 82 -42.65 40.52 -37.48
C PHE A 82 -43.79 40.46 -36.45
N LEU A 83 -45.02 40.31 -36.94
CA LEU A 83 -46.16 39.95 -36.10
C LEU A 83 -45.95 38.52 -35.56
N ILE A 84 -45.63 38.39 -34.28
CA ILE A 84 -45.62 37.09 -33.59
C ILE A 84 -47.07 36.72 -33.24
N PRO A 85 -47.62 35.60 -33.75
CA PRO A 85 -48.93 35.13 -33.33
C PRO A 85 -48.85 34.66 -31.86
N THR A 86 -49.58 35.32 -30.96
CA THR A 86 -49.52 35.07 -29.51
C THR A 86 -50.38 33.89 -29.05
N ASP A 87 -50.48 32.82 -29.84
CA ASP A 87 -51.32 31.66 -29.51
C ASP A 87 -50.80 30.34 -30.11
N ALA A 88 -49.54 30.02 -29.82
CA ALA A 88 -48.97 28.70 -30.05
C ALA A 88 -48.89 27.95 -28.71
N PRO A 89 -49.61 26.81 -28.53
CA PRO A 89 -49.52 26.05 -27.29
C PRO A 89 -48.09 25.55 -27.08
N HIS A 90 -47.56 25.74 -25.87
CA HIS A 90 -46.26 25.18 -25.50
C HIS A 90 -46.28 23.67 -25.78
N PRO A 91 -45.25 23.11 -26.46
CA PRO A 91 -45.18 21.68 -26.67
C PRO A 91 -45.16 21.00 -25.31
N ILE A 92 -46.14 20.14 -25.07
CA ILE A 92 -46.25 19.34 -23.85
C ILE A 92 -44.90 18.63 -23.69
N ARG A 93 -44.20 18.92 -22.58
CA ARG A 93 -42.90 18.33 -22.28
C ARG A 93 -43.11 16.81 -22.19
N SER A 94 -42.74 16.10 -23.25
CA SER A 94 -42.78 14.64 -23.28
C SER A 94 -42.10 14.09 -22.03
N PRO A 95 -42.68 13.09 -21.34
CA PRO A 95 -42.01 12.49 -20.20
C PRO A 95 -40.63 12.02 -20.65
N SER A 96 -39.59 12.40 -19.91
CA SER A 96 -38.23 11.97 -20.20
C SER A 96 -38.20 10.45 -20.28
N PRO A 97 -37.55 9.85 -21.29
CA PRO A 97 -37.51 8.41 -21.42
C PRO A 97 -36.91 7.81 -20.14
N VAL A 98 -37.58 6.79 -19.59
CA VAL A 98 -37.06 6.03 -18.46
C VAL A 98 -35.80 5.31 -18.96
N LEU A 99 -34.64 5.78 -18.52
CA LEU A 99 -33.36 5.19 -18.86
C LEU A 99 -33.22 3.84 -18.15
N GLY A 100 -32.53 2.89 -18.78
CA GLY A 100 -32.20 1.62 -18.14
C GLY A 100 -31.20 1.77 -16.99
N GLU A 101 -31.21 0.84 -16.04
CA GLU A 101 -30.21 0.80 -14.97
C GLU A 101 -28.98 -0.02 -15.39
N HIS A 102 -27.81 0.30 -14.83
CA HIS A 102 -26.58 -0.51 -14.98
C HIS A 102 -26.52 -1.63 -13.93
N THR A 103 -25.85 -2.72 -14.26
CA THR A 103 -25.74 -3.88 -13.35
C THR A 103 -24.44 -3.80 -12.57
N PHE A 104 -24.52 -3.69 -11.24
CA PHE A 104 -23.34 -3.76 -10.36
C PHE A 104 -23.03 -5.22 -10.03
N LEU A 105 -21.98 -5.79 -10.63
CA LEU A 105 -21.59 -7.19 -10.48
C LEU A 105 -20.80 -7.43 -9.18
N PRO A 106 -20.92 -8.62 -8.55
CA PRO A 106 -20.22 -8.96 -7.31
C PRO A 106 -18.71 -9.13 -7.47
N ASN A 107 -18.18 -9.12 -8.70
CA ASN A 107 -16.75 -9.11 -8.99
C ASN A 107 -16.12 -7.70 -9.01
N GLY A 108 -16.89 -6.66 -8.64
CA GLY A 108 -16.42 -5.27 -8.60
C GLY A 108 -16.54 -4.49 -9.90
N LEU A 109 -17.06 -5.11 -10.97
CA LEU A 109 -17.35 -4.45 -12.24
C LEU A 109 -18.80 -3.98 -12.33
N LEU A 110 -19.02 -2.84 -13.00
CA LEU A 110 -20.32 -2.32 -13.41
C LEU A 110 -20.49 -2.67 -14.87
N GLU A 111 -21.56 -3.40 -15.22
CA GLU A 111 -21.94 -3.70 -16.60
C GLU A 111 -22.83 -2.58 -17.16
N VAL A 112 -22.39 -2.00 -18.27
CA VAL A 112 -23.03 -0.81 -18.85
C VAL A 112 -24.22 -1.22 -19.71
N ASN A 113 -25.42 -1.04 -19.15
CA ASN A 113 -26.64 -0.97 -19.95
C ASN A 113 -26.56 0.18 -20.99
N PRO A 114 -26.57 -0.09 -22.31
CA PRO A 114 -26.44 0.95 -23.34
C PRO A 114 -27.63 1.91 -23.43
N THR A 115 -28.77 1.55 -22.83
CA THR A 115 -29.98 2.40 -22.75
C THR A 115 -30.05 3.20 -21.45
N GLY A 116 -29.03 3.08 -20.59
CA GLY A 116 -28.94 3.80 -19.33
C GLY A 116 -28.33 5.19 -19.43
N PRO A 117 -28.18 5.89 -18.29
CA PRO A 117 -27.39 7.11 -18.22
C PRO A 117 -25.91 6.82 -18.53
N HIS A 118 -25.07 7.86 -18.58
CA HIS A 118 -23.63 7.62 -18.67
C HIS A 118 -23.11 7.04 -17.32
N PRO A 119 -22.40 5.90 -17.31
CA PRO A 119 -22.11 5.14 -16.09
C PRO A 119 -21.29 5.89 -15.03
N ILE A 120 -20.48 6.87 -15.44
CA ILE A 120 -19.78 7.77 -14.51
C ILE A 120 -20.76 8.52 -13.59
N PHE A 121 -21.94 8.94 -14.05
CA PHE A 121 -22.91 9.62 -13.18
C PHE A 121 -23.49 8.68 -12.12
N ALA A 122 -23.76 7.42 -12.48
CA ALA A 122 -24.20 6.40 -11.52
C ALA A 122 -23.10 6.07 -10.49
N LEU A 123 -21.83 6.03 -10.92
CA LEU A 123 -20.69 5.83 -10.04
C LEU A 123 -20.46 7.01 -9.08
N ILE A 124 -20.58 8.26 -9.57
CA ILE A 124 -20.50 9.47 -8.73
C ILE A 124 -21.63 9.46 -7.68
N ALA A 125 -22.88 9.31 -8.11
CA ALA A 125 -24.03 9.33 -7.19
C ALA A 125 -23.94 8.21 -6.13
N ARG A 126 -23.45 7.02 -6.52
CA ARG A 126 -23.18 5.93 -5.58
C ARG A 126 -22.05 6.27 -4.59
N ALA A 127 -20.93 6.81 -5.07
CA ALA A 127 -19.81 7.20 -4.21
C ALA A 127 -20.18 8.31 -3.22
N GLU A 128 -20.98 9.30 -3.65
CA GLU A 128 -21.52 10.36 -2.78
C GLU A 128 -22.43 9.80 -1.69
N ALA A 129 -23.28 8.81 -2.02
CA ALA A 129 -24.15 8.14 -1.06
C ALA A 129 -23.35 7.30 -0.04
N GLU A 130 -22.40 6.49 -0.51
CA GLU A 130 -21.52 5.67 0.34
C GLU A 130 -20.65 6.56 1.26
N TRP A 131 -20.13 7.67 0.75
CA TRP A 131 -19.37 8.66 1.53
C TRP A 131 -20.24 9.34 2.60
N SER A 132 -21.45 9.77 2.23
CA SER A 132 -22.38 10.41 3.17
C SER A 132 -22.81 9.46 4.29
N GLN A 133 -23.10 8.20 3.97
CA GLN A 133 -23.40 7.15 4.94
C GLN A 133 -22.22 6.91 5.89
N LYS A 134 -21.00 6.83 5.35
CA LYS A 134 -19.76 6.63 6.11
C LYS A 134 -19.53 7.74 7.13
N LEU A 135 -19.62 9.01 6.72
CA LEU A 135 -19.46 10.15 7.62
C LEU A 135 -20.56 10.23 8.71
N ALA A 136 -21.79 9.85 8.35
CA ALA A 136 -22.92 9.81 9.29
C ALA A 136 -22.76 8.69 10.34
N ALA A 137 -22.21 7.54 9.95
CA ALA A 137 -21.99 6.40 10.85
C ALA A 137 -20.73 6.52 11.73
N ALA A 138 -19.75 7.34 11.34
CA ALA A 138 -18.45 7.43 12.01
C ALA A 138 -18.55 7.77 13.52
N SER A 139 -17.87 6.99 14.35
CA SER A 139 -17.81 7.10 15.81
C SER A 139 -17.41 8.50 16.28
N LYS A 140 -18.07 8.99 17.35
CA LYS A 140 -17.79 10.30 17.96
C LYS A 140 -17.21 10.19 19.38
N THR A 141 -17.09 8.98 19.93
CA THR A 141 -16.56 8.71 21.27
C THR A 141 -15.79 7.39 21.31
N LEU A 142 -14.83 7.25 22.22
CA LEU A 142 -14.08 6.00 22.46
C LEU A 142 -15.01 4.79 22.67
N ARG A 143 -16.13 4.96 23.39
CA ARG A 143 -17.13 3.89 23.61
C ARG A 143 -17.80 3.46 22.31
N GLN A 144 -18.15 4.41 21.44
CA GLN A 144 -18.71 4.09 20.12
C GLN A 144 -17.67 3.38 19.25
N ALA A 145 -16.44 3.88 19.17
CA ALA A 145 -15.36 3.25 18.40
C ALA A 145 -15.05 1.83 18.89
N ALA A 146 -15.03 1.59 20.20
CA ALA A 146 -14.83 0.25 20.74
C ALA A 146 -15.99 -0.70 20.43
N THR A 147 -17.23 -0.18 20.45
CA THR A 147 -18.44 -0.93 20.07
C THR A 147 -18.44 -1.27 18.58
N GLU A 148 -18.08 -0.30 17.73
CA GLU A 148 -18.02 -0.44 16.28
C GLU A 148 -16.88 -1.37 15.85
N TYR A 149 -15.70 -1.27 16.47
CA TYR A 149 -14.60 -2.21 16.29
C TYR A 149 -15.04 -3.66 16.60
N THR A 150 -15.72 -3.86 17.74
CA THR A 150 -16.22 -5.19 18.11
C THR A 150 -17.31 -5.68 17.16
N ARG A 151 -18.19 -4.78 16.69
CA ARG A 151 -19.24 -5.10 15.70
C ARG A 151 -18.66 -5.46 14.32
N ARG A 152 -17.59 -4.80 13.88
CA ARG A 152 -16.93 -5.06 12.59
C ARG A 152 -16.09 -6.33 12.61
N TYR A 153 -15.28 -6.52 13.64
CA TYR A 153 -14.17 -7.49 13.64
C TYR A 153 -14.38 -8.67 14.60
N GLY A 154 -15.51 -8.72 15.32
CA GLY A 154 -15.89 -9.81 16.21
C GLY A 154 -15.04 -9.94 17.49
N ARG A 155 -14.16 -8.98 17.78
CA ARG A 155 -13.19 -9.03 18.88
C ARG A 155 -13.03 -7.67 19.56
N LEU A 156 -12.54 -7.68 20.80
CA LEU A 156 -12.27 -6.44 21.54
C LEU A 156 -11.13 -5.64 20.86
N PRO A 157 -11.13 -4.30 20.99
CA PRO A 157 -10.03 -3.47 20.53
C PRO A 157 -8.69 -3.86 21.17
N PRO A 158 -7.55 -3.64 20.47
CA PRO A 158 -6.24 -3.95 21.01
C PRO A 158 -5.87 -3.09 22.23
N ARG A 159 -4.86 -3.52 22.99
CA ARG A 159 -4.27 -2.71 24.06
C ARG A 159 -3.74 -1.39 23.48
N GLY A 160 -4.05 -0.27 24.14
CA GLY A 160 -3.68 1.08 23.68
C GLY A 160 -4.68 1.73 22.71
N PHE A 161 -5.85 1.12 22.49
CA PHE A 161 -6.91 1.71 21.66
C PHE A 161 -7.46 3.03 22.23
N ASP A 162 -7.35 3.24 23.54
CA ASP A 162 -7.64 4.51 24.21
C ASP A 162 -6.62 5.60 23.85
N SER A 163 -5.32 5.28 23.82
CA SER A 163 -4.27 6.21 23.35
C SER A 163 -4.42 6.52 21.86
N TRP A 164 -4.65 5.50 21.03
CA TRP A 164 -4.97 5.68 19.60
C TRP A 164 -6.18 6.59 19.39
N TRP A 165 -7.26 6.42 20.16
CA TRP A 165 -8.41 7.32 20.10
C TRP A 165 -8.06 8.75 20.53
N GLY A 166 -7.22 8.90 21.55
CA GLY A 166 -6.65 10.20 21.95
C GLY A 166 -5.91 10.88 20.80
N TYR A 167 -5.06 10.14 20.08
CA TYR A 167 -4.36 10.61 18.89
C TYR A 167 -5.33 10.98 17.75
N MET A 168 -6.37 10.16 17.48
CA MET A 168 -7.40 10.47 16.47
C MET A 168 -8.10 11.80 16.76
N VAL A 169 -8.47 12.06 18.01
CA VAL A 169 -9.11 13.31 18.45
C VAL A 169 -8.15 14.49 18.36
N ALA A 170 -6.92 14.34 18.87
CA ALA A 170 -5.91 15.40 18.87
C ALA A 170 -5.53 15.88 17.46
N ASN A 171 -5.51 14.95 16.48
CA ASN A 171 -5.18 15.24 15.08
C ASN A 171 -6.41 15.47 14.19
N ASN A 172 -7.62 15.56 14.76
CA ASN A 172 -8.88 15.79 14.02
C ASN A 172 -9.10 14.79 12.85
N VAL A 173 -8.85 13.50 13.09
CA VAL A 173 -9.00 12.47 12.05
C VAL A 173 -10.48 12.25 11.73
N GLN A 174 -10.84 12.41 10.45
CA GLN A 174 -12.23 12.43 10.00
C GLN A 174 -12.89 11.05 9.87
N LEU A 175 -12.09 9.98 9.74
CA LEU A 175 -12.55 8.62 9.46
C LEU A 175 -12.01 7.62 10.51
N PRO A 176 -12.39 7.73 11.80
CA PRO A 176 -11.79 6.93 12.86
C PRO A 176 -12.04 5.43 12.74
N ASP A 177 -13.16 4.98 12.14
CA ASP A 177 -13.49 3.55 12.09
C ASP A 177 -12.94 2.82 10.83
N GLU A 178 -12.35 3.55 9.88
CA GLU A 178 -12.12 3.10 8.51
C GLU A 178 -10.75 2.42 8.30
N TYR A 179 -10.39 1.54 9.23
CA TYR A 179 -9.10 0.84 9.29
C TYR A 179 -9.19 -0.66 8.94
N ASP A 180 -10.24 -1.08 8.22
CA ASP A 180 -10.52 -2.49 7.88
C ASP A 180 -9.34 -3.23 7.19
N GLN A 181 -8.36 -2.53 6.62
CA GLN A 181 -7.18 -3.17 6.03
C GLN A 181 -6.28 -3.80 7.10
N ILE A 182 -6.13 -3.16 8.27
CA ILE A 182 -5.37 -3.70 9.39
C ILE A 182 -6.00 -5.02 9.85
N ASP A 183 -7.33 -5.06 9.95
CA ASP A 183 -8.06 -6.29 10.25
C ASP A 183 -7.83 -7.38 9.19
N ARG A 184 -8.10 -7.11 7.91
CA ARG A 184 -8.00 -8.12 6.84
C ARG A 184 -6.61 -8.73 6.68
N ASP A 185 -5.58 -7.95 6.93
CA ASP A 185 -4.18 -8.37 6.80
C ASP A 185 -3.75 -9.13 8.09
N LEU A 186 -4.20 -8.72 9.28
CA LEU A 186 -3.92 -9.44 10.55
C LEU A 186 -4.83 -10.65 10.81
N ALA A 187 -6.01 -10.74 10.20
CA ALA A 187 -7.05 -11.71 10.52
C ALA A 187 -6.59 -13.19 10.51
N PRO A 188 -5.78 -13.67 9.55
CA PRO A 188 -5.30 -15.06 9.55
C PRO A 188 -4.40 -15.37 10.77
N PHE A 189 -3.63 -14.40 11.25
CA PHE A 189 -2.66 -14.62 12.33
C PHE A 189 -3.29 -14.83 13.71
N TYR A 190 -4.54 -14.40 13.92
CA TYR A 190 -5.29 -14.75 15.14
C TYR A 190 -5.71 -16.23 15.19
N GLY A 191 -5.57 -16.96 14.08
CA GLY A 191 -5.80 -18.42 14.01
C GLY A 191 -4.53 -19.25 14.19
N VAL A 192 -3.41 -18.63 14.58
CA VAL A 192 -2.12 -19.30 14.87
C VAL A 192 -1.87 -19.20 16.37
N ASP A 193 -1.31 -20.24 16.99
CA ASP A 193 -0.98 -20.18 18.42
C ASP A 193 0.06 -19.05 18.67
N PRO A 194 -0.10 -18.22 19.72
CA PRO A 194 0.82 -17.12 19.99
C PRO A 194 2.28 -17.53 20.19
N VAL A 195 2.57 -18.74 20.70
CA VAL A 195 3.93 -19.26 20.89
C VAL A 195 4.53 -19.67 19.55
N ASP A 196 3.74 -20.35 18.71
CA ASP A 196 4.14 -20.71 17.35
C ASP A 196 4.38 -19.47 16.50
N LEU A 197 3.49 -18.48 16.57
CA LEU A 197 3.60 -17.22 15.82
C LEU A 197 4.84 -16.42 16.24
N GLN A 198 5.18 -16.38 17.54
CA GLN A 198 6.43 -15.78 18.03
C GLN A 198 7.67 -16.54 17.55
N THR A 199 7.61 -17.87 17.51
CA THR A 199 8.70 -18.72 17.01
C THR A 199 8.93 -18.48 15.51
N ILE A 200 7.86 -18.49 14.70
CA ILE A 200 7.92 -18.16 13.26
C ILE A 200 8.47 -16.75 13.06
N GLN A 201 8.01 -15.76 13.84
CA GLN A 201 8.48 -14.37 13.76
C GLN A 201 9.98 -14.25 14.06
N PHE A 202 10.47 -14.97 15.08
CA PHE A 202 11.87 -14.98 15.48
C PHE A 202 12.77 -15.64 14.43
N ASP A 203 12.39 -16.83 13.96
CA ASP A 203 13.13 -17.57 12.93
C ASP A 203 13.18 -16.79 11.60
N TRP A 204 12.13 -16.02 11.30
CA TRP A 204 12.06 -15.21 10.08
C TRP A 204 12.91 -13.93 10.12
N GLU A 205 13.39 -13.45 11.28
CA GLU A 205 14.20 -12.21 11.31
C GLU A 205 15.53 -12.34 10.56
N GLY A 206 16.06 -13.57 10.43
CA GLY A 206 17.30 -13.88 9.72
C GLY A 206 17.11 -14.23 8.24
N HIS A 207 15.89 -14.12 7.68
CA HIS A 207 15.67 -14.48 6.27
C HIS A 207 16.35 -13.51 5.31
N LYS A 208 16.77 -13.99 4.13
CA LYS A 208 17.49 -13.17 3.14
C LYS A 208 16.64 -11.99 2.66
N ASP A 209 17.30 -10.83 2.53
CA ASP A 209 16.74 -9.56 2.07
C ASP A 209 15.63 -9.09 3.02
N SER A 210 16.00 -8.81 4.27
CA SER A 210 15.07 -8.43 5.34
C SER A 210 15.65 -7.40 6.31
N TYR A 211 14.77 -6.69 7.00
CA TYR A 211 15.11 -5.94 8.21
C TYR A 211 14.00 -6.04 9.26
N THR A 212 14.37 -5.93 10.53
CA THR A 212 13.44 -5.93 11.66
C THR A 212 13.52 -4.58 12.37
N ILE A 213 12.40 -3.86 12.45
CA ILE A 213 12.28 -2.66 13.29
C ILE A 213 11.55 -3.00 14.60
N GLY A 214 11.81 -2.22 15.65
CA GLY A 214 11.12 -2.38 16.91
C GLY A 214 11.77 -1.62 18.07
N LYS A 215 11.40 -2.00 19.29
CA LYS A 215 12.02 -1.54 20.54
C LYS A 215 12.02 -2.66 21.57
N GLU A 216 13.11 -2.79 22.33
CA GLU A 216 13.30 -3.90 23.28
C GLU A 216 12.74 -3.63 24.68
N SER A 217 12.53 -2.35 25.02
CA SER A 217 11.98 -1.91 26.31
C SER A 217 11.02 -0.72 26.11
N VAL A 218 10.18 -0.43 27.10
CA VAL A 218 9.24 0.71 27.05
C VAL A 218 9.98 2.05 26.96
N GLU A 219 11.07 2.18 27.72
CA GLU A 219 11.92 3.39 27.79
C GLU A 219 12.88 3.52 26.60
N GLY A 220 13.10 2.46 25.81
CA GLY A 220 13.92 2.48 24.61
C GLY A 220 13.20 3.18 23.45
N GLY A 221 13.98 3.89 22.63
CA GLY A 221 13.51 4.40 21.34
C GLY A 221 13.40 3.29 20.28
N LEU A 222 12.76 3.61 19.16
CA LEU A 222 12.70 2.71 18.01
C LEU A 222 14.08 2.54 17.35
N GLY A 223 14.34 1.33 16.86
CA GLY A 223 15.57 0.99 16.15
C GLY A 223 15.39 -0.18 15.18
N MET A 224 16.39 -0.35 14.32
CA MET A 224 16.54 -1.55 13.50
C MET A 224 17.28 -2.62 14.33
N LEU A 225 16.55 -3.64 14.75
CA LEU A 225 16.99 -4.64 15.74
C LEU A 225 17.71 -5.85 15.11
N ASN A 226 17.44 -6.11 13.83
CA ASN A 226 18.06 -7.17 13.04
C ASN A 226 17.98 -6.81 11.55
N PHE A 227 18.91 -7.30 10.72
CA PHE A 227 18.81 -7.18 9.26
C PHE A 227 19.68 -8.23 8.55
N THR A 228 19.18 -8.72 7.43
CA THR A 228 19.92 -9.61 6.51
C THR A 228 19.85 -8.99 5.12
N LEU A 229 20.74 -8.03 4.86
CA LEU A 229 20.80 -7.24 3.63
C LEU A 229 22.16 -7.43 2.93
N PRO A 230 22.26 -7.15 1.61
CA PRO A 230 23.52 -7.23 0.87
C PRO A 230 24.69 -6.49 1.53
N GLU A 231 25.92 -6.98 1.31
CA GLU A 231 27.13 -6.37 1.87
C GLU A 231 27.47 -5.01 1.22
N ASP A 232 27.07 -4.80 -0.05
CA ASP A 232 27.26 -3.52 -0.73
C ASP A 232 26.52 -2.40 0.01
N GLU A 233 27.28 -1.42 0.50
CA GLU A 233 26.75 -0.37 1.37
C GLU A 233 25.69 0.50 0.70
N ARG A 234 25.78 0.72 -0.62
CA ARG A 234 24.80 1.55 -1.36
C ARG A 234 23.50 0.78 -1.54
N VAL A 235 23.58 -0.50 -1.92
CA VAL A 235 22.40 -1.37 -2.05
C VAL A 235 21.74 -1.55 -0.68
N ARG A 236 22.53 -1.81 0.36
CA ARG A 236 22.03 -1.93 1.75
C ARG A 236 21.34 -0.67 2.23
N PHE A 237 21.93 0.50 2.03
CA PHE A 237 21.33 1.78 2.41
C PHE A 237 20.00 2.01 1.68
N THR A 238 19.94 1.69 0.38
CA THR A 238 18.73 1.80 -0.44
C THR A 238 17.62 0.88 0.07
N LEU A 239 17.92 -0.40 0.34
CA LEU A 239 16.94 -1.37 0.85
C LEU A 239 16.48 -1.05 2.29
N ALA A 240 17.36 -0.49 3.12
CA ALA A 240 17.04 -0.05 4.48
C ALA A 240 16.30 1.31 4.55
N GLN A 241 16.14 2.03 3.43
CA GLN A 241 15.54 3.38 3.42
C GLN A 241 14.15 3.40 4.07
N GLY A 242 13.30 2.43 3.73
CA GLY A 242 11.94 2.32 4.29
C GLY A 242 11.93 2.14 5.81
N ALA A 243 12.96 1.50 6.38
CA ALA A 243 13.10 1.35 7.84
C ALA A 243 13.31 2.72 8.51
N PHE A 244 14.24 3.53 7.98
CA PHE A 244 14.55 4.85 8.54
C PHE A 244 13.36 5.81 8.45
N GLU A 245 12.66 5.81 7.31
CA GLU A 245 11.50 6.68 7.12
C GLU A 245 10.30 6.24 7.97
N LEU A 246 10.07 4.94 8.14
CA LEU A 246 9.00 4.42 9.01
C LEU A 246 9.30 4.69 10.50
N MET A 247 10.56 4.53 10.95
CA MET A 247 10.95 4.92 12.31
C MET A 247 10.73 6.43 12.54
N LYS A 248 11.06 7.28 11.55
CA LYS A 248 10.80 8.72 11.60
C LYS A 248 9.30 9.05 11.64
N LEU A 249 8.47 8.32 10.88
CA LEU A 249 7.00 8.48 10.92
C LEU A 249 6.43 8.16 12.30
N LEU A 250 7.03 7.21 13.02
CA LEU A 250 6.59 6.74 14.34
C LEU A 250 7.17 7.54 15.52
N GLU A 251 8.15 8.42 15.30
CA GLU A 251 8.82 9.25 16.35
C GLU A 251 7.81 9.97 17.26
N GLY A 252 6.73 10.53 16.69
CA GLY A 252 5.69 11.23 17.46
C GLY A 252 4.85 10.35 18.39
N VAL A 253 4.89 9.02 18.23
CA VAL A 253 4.06 8.05 18.99
C VAL A 253 4.88 6.93 19.64
N GLU A 254 6.21 6.89 19.47
CA GLU A 254 7.04 5.76 19.93
C GLU A 254 6.99 5.50 21.45
N HIS A 255 6.64 6.52 22.22
CA HIS A 255 6.49 6.48 23.67
C HIS A 255 5.20 5.76 24.11
N GLU A 256 4.19 5.67 23.23
CA GLU A 256 2.97 4.87 23.47
C GLU A 256 3.13 3.40 23.04
N LEU A 257 4.14 3.11 22.21
CA LEU A 257 4.37 1.77 21.68
C LEU A 257 5.04 0.85 22.73
N PRO A 258 4.49 -0.35 22.99
CA PRO A 258 5.14 -1.36 23.83
C PRO A 258 6.38 -1.94 23.12
N PRO A 259 7.19 -2.77 23.79
CA PRO A 259 8.18 -3.59 23.11
C PRO A 259 7.54 -4.43 22.00
N PHE A 260 8.11 -4.37 20.80
CA PHE A 260 7.69 -5.16 19.64
C PHE A 260 8.88 -5.40 18.71
N ARG A 261 8.74 -6.39 17.84
CA ARG A 261 9.65 -6.70 16.73
C ARG A 261 8.79 -6.93 15.50
N ALA A 262 9.09 -6.26 14.40
CA ALA A 262 8.32 -6.34 13.15
C ALA A 262 9.29 -6.52 11.99
N VAL A 263 9.17 -7.65 11.28
CA VAL A 263 10.05 -8.05 10.18
C VAL A 263 9.48 -7.51 8.86
N PHE A 264 10.32 -6.91 8.02
CA PHE A 264 9.94 -6.28 6.76
C PHE A 264 10.70 -6.89 5.58
N SER A 265 9.99 -7.10 4.48
CA SER A 265 10.59 -7.13 3.15
C SER A 265 10.97 -5.70 2.75
N PRO A 266 12.19 -5.45 2.24
CA PRO A 266 12.63 -4.16 1.74
C PRO A 266 12.17 -3.89 0.29
N HIS A 267 11.47 -4.83 -0.34
CA HIS A 267 11.09 -4.78 -1.75
C HIS A 267 9.66 -4.28 -1.96
N ASP A 268 9.41 -3.67 -3.13
CA ASP A 268 8.11 -3.10 -3.49
C ASP A 268 6.98 -4.13 -3.59
N ASN A 269 7.29 -5.34 -4.06
CA ASN A 269 6.32 -6.43 -4.25
C ASN A 269 6.20 -7.30 -2.99
N PRO A 270 5.00 -7.87 -2.70
CA PRO A 270 4.85 -8.90 -1.69
C PRO A 270 5.58 -10.20 -2.09
N ASN A 271 5.93 -11.01 -1.09
CA ASN A 271 6.63 -12.28 -1.31
C ASN A 271 6.07 -13.47 -0.50
N LEU A 272 5.02 -13.27 0.33
CA LEU A 272 4.36 -14.33 1.08
C LEU A 272 3.08 -14.85 0.39
N LEU A 273 3.23 -15.43 -0.80
CA LEU A 273 2.16 -16.22 -1.45
C LEU A 273 1.66 -17.28 -0.46
N THR A 274 0.35 -17.34 -0.21
CA THR A 274 -0.22 -18.23 0.81
C THR A 274 -1.30 -19.12 0.19
N ASP A 275 -1.25 -20.42 0.46
CA ASP A 275 -2.29 -21.35 0.00
C ASP A 275 -3.66 -20.98 0.60
N TRP A 276 -4.71 -21.05 -0.22
CA TRP A 276 -6.05 -20.68 0.18
C TRP A 276 -6.57 -21.51 1.36
N GLU A 277 -6.25 -22.80 1.40
CA GLU A 277 -6.73 -23.73 2.42
C GLU A 277 -6.10 -23.43 3.77
N LEU A 278 -4.78 -23.16 3.80
CA LEU A 278 -4.07 -22.73 5.00
C LEU A 278 -4.63 -21.40 5.52
N ARG A 279 -4.81 -20.41 4.63
CA ARG A 279 -5.39 -19.11 5.00
C ARG A 279 -6.82 -19.25 5.52
N GLN A 280 -7.63 -20.09 4.87
CA GLN A 280 -9.03 -20.31 5.24
C GLN A 280 -9.14 -21.02 6.59
N GLN A 281 -8.37 -22.09 6.82
CA GLN A 281 -8.29 -22.80 8.10
C GLN A 281 -7.93 -21.84 9.24
N ALA A 282 -6.96 -20.94 9.03
CA ALA A 282 -6.58 -19.94 10.01
C ALA A 282 -7.69 -18.89 10.26
N LEU A 283 -8.38 -18.43 9.21
CA LEU A 283 -9.52 -17.52 9.35
C LEU A 283 -10.73 -18.18 10.03
N ASP A 284 -10.95 -19.49 9.87
CA ASP A 284 -11.97 -20.25 10.59
C ASP A 284 -11.57 -20.46 12.06
N ALA A 285 -10.32 -20.87 12.32
CA ALA A 285 -9.78 -21.03 13.67
C ALA A 285 -9.85 -19.72 14.48
N ALA A 286 -9.44 -18.59 13.87
CA ALA A 286 -9.55 -17.26 14.46
C ALA A 286 -11.00 -16.89 14.87
N ARG A 287 -11.99 -17.24 14.04
CA ARG A 287 -13.42 -17.01 14.32
C ARG A 287 -13.96 -17.91 15.43
N GLU A 288 -13.40 -19.10 15.59
CA GLU A 288 -13.78 -20.05 16.65
C GLU A 288 -13.00 -19.87 17.96
N GLY A 289 -12.00 -18.97 18.02
CA GLY A 289 -11.11 -18.83 19.17
C GLY A 289 -10.18 -20.03 19.35
N LYS A 290 -9.74 -20.63 18.24
CA LYS A 290 -8.85 -21.80 18.16
C LYS A 290 -7.62 -21.47 17.32
N TYR A 291 -6.67 -22.40 17.29
CA TYR A 291 -5.47 -22.31 16.48
C TYR A 291 -5.37 -23.49 15.50
N ILE A 292 -4.73 -23.27 14.36
CA ILE A 292 -4.37 -24.31 13.38
C ILE A 292 -3.18 -25.14 13.87
N ASP A 293 -3.08 -26.38 13.41
CA ASP A 293 -1.89 -27.20 13.59
C ASP A 293 -0.84 -26.83 12.53
N ILE A 294 0.13 -25.98 12.92
CA ILE A 294 1.21 -25.56 12.02
C ILE A 294 2.25 -26.66 11.75
N ALA A 295 2.25 -27.76 12.50
CA ALA A 295 3.16 -28.89 12.27
C ALA A 295 2.64 -29.82 11.15
N HIS A 296 1.33 -29.79 10.89
CA HIS A 296 0.68 -30.57 9.83
C HIS A 296 -0.11 -29.66 8.86
N PRO A 297 0.55 -28.69 8.18
CA PRO A 297 -0.13 -27.78 7.27
C PRO A 297 -0.66 -28.54 6.04
N PRO A 298 -1.64 -27.96 5.31
CA PRO A 298 -2.26 -28.59 4.14
C PRO A 298 -1.26 -29.13 3.10
N ALA A 299 -1.78 -30.02 2.25
CA ALA A 299 -1.04 -30.57 1.12
C ALA A 299 -0.47 -29.43 0.26
N GLU A 300 0.81 -29.53 -0.08
CA GLU A 300 1.50 -28.54 -0.88
C GLU A 300 0.87 -28.45 -2.27
N LYS A 301 0.61 -27.22 -2.69
CA LYS A 301 0.08 -26.86 -4.01
C LYS A 301 1.09 -25.93 -4.68
N HIS A 302 0.95 -25.65 -5.96
CA HIS A 302 1.90 -24.80 -6.68
C HIS A 302 1.19 -23.66 -7.43
N GLY A 303 1.91 -22.55 -7.61
CA GLY A 303 1.50 -21.43 -8.44
C GLY A 303 0.42 -20.54 -7.82
N TRP A 304 0.12 -19.45 -8.52
CA TRP A 304 -0.82 -18.40 -8.09
C TRP A 304 -2.22 -18.93 -7.81
N LEU A 305 -2.66 -19.98 -8.50
CA LEU A 305 -3.99 -20.59 -8.32
C LEU A 305 -4.17 -21.27 -6.95
N SER A 306 -3.08 -21.66 -6.28
CA SER A 306 -3.14 -22.23 -4.91
C SER A 306 -3.77 -21.28 -3.90
N ALA A 307 -3.53 -19.97 -4.06
CA ALA A 307 -4.04 -18.92 -3.19
C ALA A 307 -5.51 -18.52 -3.47
N CYS A 308 -6.11 -19.02 -4.55
CA CYS A 308 -7.52 -18.79 -4.88
C CYS A 308 -8.46 -19.82 -4.26
N PRO A 309 -9.73 -19.48 -3.95
CA PRO A 309 -10.73 -20.47 -3.54
C PRO A 309 -10.96 -21.55 -4.60
N PRO A 310 -11.33 -22.79 -4.22
CA PRO A 310 -11.57 -23.89 -5.17
C PRO A 310 -12.71 -23.61 -6.15
N PHE A 311 -13.66 -22.76 -5.77
CA PHE A 311 -14.81 -22.30 -6.57
C PHE A 311 -14.56 -20.96 -7.29
N ALA A 312 -13.34 -20.40 -7.24
CA ALA A 312 -13.03 -19.14 -7.90
C ALA A 312 -13.00 -19.31 -9.44
N PRO A 313 -13.42 -18.28 -10.22
CA PRO A 313 -13.26 -18.27 -11.68
C PRO A 313 -11.87 -18.70 -12.16
N ALA A 314 -10.79 -18.28 -11.47
CA ALA A 314 -9.42 -18.68 -11.81
C ALA A 314 -9.13 -20.18 -11.68
N ARG A 315 -9.80 -20.90 -10.77
CA ARG A 315 -9.67 -22.36 -10.63
C ARG A 315 -10.64 -23.13 -11.52
N LEU A 316 -11.83 -22.60 -11.76
CA LEU A 316 -12.86 -23.22 -12.62
C LEU A 316 -12.56 -23.07 -14.11
N HIS A 317 -11.96 -21.95 -14.50
CA HIS A 317 -11.59 -21.60 -15.86
C HIS A 317 -10.14 -21.06 -15.91
N PRO A 318 -9.14 -21.92 -15.62
CA PRO A 318 -7.75 -21.52 -15.64
C PRO A 318 -7.35 -21.07 -17.05
N LEU A 319 -6.52 -20.03 -17.13
CA LEU A 319 -5.95 -19.58 -18.39
C LEU A 319 -4.93 -20.61 -18.91
N PRO A 320 -4.79 -20.77 -20.23
CA PRO A 320 -3.78 -21.64 -20.80
C PRO A 320 -2.36 -21.16 -20.43
N PRO A 321 -1.37 -22.07 -20.33
CA PRO A 321 0.00 -21.71 -19.94
C PRO A 321 0.61 -20.64 -20.85
N PRO A 322 1.39 -19.66 -20.33
CA PRO A 322 1.90 -18.53 -21.10
C PRO A 322 2.74 -18.88 -22.35
N PHE A 323 3.25 -20.11 -22.43
CA PHE A 323 4.13 -20.59 -23.50
C PHE A 323 3.52 -21.69 -24.39
N GLU A 324 2.26 -22.09 -24.16
CA GLU A 324 1.60 -23.07 -25.04
C GLU A 324 1.12 -22.45 -26.36
N GLU A 325 0.82 -21.15 -26.36
CA GLU A 325 0.57 -20.34 -27.57
C GLU A 325 1.79 -20.28 -28.52
N SER A 326 2.99 -20.70 -28.07
CA SER A 326 4.26 -20.54 -28.80
C SER A 326 5.13 -21.81 -28.89
N ARG A 327 4.58 -23.02 -28.69
CA ARG A 327 5.32 -24.29 -28.92
C ARG A 327 5.01 -24.89 -30.29
N PRO A 328 5.89 -24.73 -31.31
CA PRO A 328 5.74 -25.41 -32.60
C PRO A 328 6.18 -26.88 -32.48
N ASN A 329 5.43 -27.70 -31.73
CA ASN A 329 5.75 -29.13 -31.63
C ASN A 329 4.54 -30.06 -31.37
N THR A 330 3.42 -29.79 -32.04
CA THR A 330 2.59 -30.89 -32.56
C THR A 330 2.55 -30.73 -34.09
N GLY A 331 2.59 -31.84 -34.83
CA GLY A 331 2.73 -31.85 -36.31
C GLY A 331 1.51 -31.36 -37.09
N LYS A 332 0.77 -30.38 -36.58
CA LYS A 332 -0.26 -29.63 -37.32
C LYS A 332 0.39 -28.37 -37.89
N PRO A 333 0.14 -28.00 -39.16
CA PRO A 333 0.59 -26.72 -39.69
C PRO A 333 -0.01 -25.60 -38.84
N SER A 334 0.86 -24.83 -38.16
CA SER A 334 0.45 -23.60 -37.50
C SER A 334 0.05 -22.59 -38.58
N VAL A 335 -1.26 -22.41 -38.78
CA VAL A 335 -1.80 -21.39 -39.68
C VAL A 335 -1.42 -20.01 -39.11
N PRO A 336 -0.64 -19.18 -39.84
CA PRO A 336 -0.30 -17.85 -39.37
C PRO A 336 -1.58 -17.03 -39.19
N GLY A 337 -1.84 -16.55 -37.97
CA GLY A 337 -3.00 -15.70 -37.66
C GLY A 337 -4.22 -16.39 -37.02
N THR A 338 -4.06 -17.53 -36.34
CA THR A 338 -5.19 -18.19 -35.62
C THR A 338 -5.02 -18.38 -34.11
N SER A 339 -3.91 -17.95 -33.50
CA SER A 339 -3.89 -17.70 -32.05
C SER A 339 -4.57 -16.35 -31.82
N PRO A 340 -5.67 -16.26 -31.05
CA PRO A 340 -6.22 -14.97 -30.66
C PRO A 340 -5.15 -14.27 -29.80
N SER A 341 -4.69 -13.08 -30.21
CA SER A 341 -3.94 -12.26 -29.28
C SER A 341 -4.85 -11.91 -28.09
N ILE A 342 -4.27 -11.50 -26.97
CA ILE A 342 -5.05 -11.03 -25.81
C ILE A 342 -5.96 -9.83 -26.15
N PHE A 343 -5.72 -9.18 -27.30
CA PHE A 343 -6.51 -8.10 -27.89
C PHE A 343 -7.55 -8.56 -28.93
N ASP A 344 -7.40 -9.73 -29.56
CA ASP A 344 -8.41 -10.29 -30.49
C ASP A 344 -9.64 -10.86 -29.76
N ILE A 345 -9.53 -11.07 -28.45
CA ILE A 345 -10.64 -11.46 -27.56
C ILE A 345 -11.63 -10.29 -27.33
N ASP A 346 -11.35 -9.10 -27.86
CA ASP A 346 -12.15 -7.87 -27.68
C ASP A 346 -13.12 -7.59 -28.84
N HIS A 347 -13.17 -8.45 -29.86
CA HIS A 347 -14.03 -8.29 -31.04
C HIS A 347 -15.33 -9.11 -31.05
N LEU A 348 -15.67 -9.79 -29.94
CA LEU A 348 -16.92 -10.53 -29.78
C LEU A 348 -17.67 -10.10 -28.50
N GLU A 349 -18.70 -9.28 -28.69
CA GLU A 349 -19.91 -9.11 -27.86
C GLU A 349 -19.77 -8.99 -26.32
N LYS A 350 -18.59 -8.66 -25.78
CA LYS A 350 -18.45 -8.37 -24.35
C LYS A 350 -19.15 -7.05 -23.98
N PRO A 351 -19.94 -7.02 -22.90
CA PRO A 351 -20.53 -5.77 -22.44
C PRO A 351 -19.43 -4.83 -21.95
N ARG A 352 -19.60 -3.53 -22.21
CA ARG A 352 -18.68 -2.51 -21.70
C ARG A 352 -18.78 -2.48 -20.17
N THR A 353 -17.64 -2.37 -19.49
CA THR A 353 -17.59 -2.36 -18.02
C THR A 353 -16.82 -1.17 -17.46
N PHE A 354 -17.15 -0.81 -16.22
CA PHE A 354 -16.40 0.13 -15.38
C PHE A 354 -16.08 -0.54 -14.04
N ILE A 355 -15.13 -0.01 -13.27
CA ILE A 355 -14.84 -0.49 -11.91
C ILE A 355 -15.72 0.27 -10.91
N HIS A 356 -16.50 -0.44 -10.08
CA HIS A 356 -17.17 0.13 -8.90
C HIS A 356 -16.50 -0.27 -7.58
N THR A 357 -15.80 -1.40 -7.53
CA THR A 357 -15.04 -1.83 -6.34
C THR A 357 -13.64 -2.27 -6.75
N HIS A 358 -12.65 -1.37 -6.60
CA HIS A 358 -11.26 -1.62 -7.02
C HIS A 358 -10.65 -2.90 -6.42
N ARG A 359 -10.87 -3.19 -5.12
CA ARG A 359 -10.34 -4.40 -4.46
C ARG A 359 -10.81 -5.69 -5.13
N LEU A 360 -12.08 -5.77 -5.52
CA LEU A 360 -12.66 -6.96 -6.17
C LEU A 360 -12.27 -6.99 -7.66
N ALA A 361 -12.26 -5.83 -8.32
CA ALA A 361 -11.84 -5.72 -9.71
C ALA A 361 -10.36 -6.07 -9.92
N MET A 362 -9.50 -5.90 -8.90
CA MET A 362 -8.08 -6.28 -8.91
C MET A 362 -7.80 -7.66 -8.28
N ASP A 363 -8.83 -8.45 -7.97
CA ASP A 363 -8.65 -9.81 -7.45
C ASP A 363 -8.39 -10.78 -8.61
N PRO A 364 -7.18 -11.38 -8.73
CA PRO A 364 -6.86 -12.30 -9.82
C PRO A 364 -7.62 -13.63 -9.72
N CYS A 365 -8.24 -13.95 -8.58
CA CYS A 365 -9.11 -15.12 -8.44
C CYS A 365 -10.47 -14.91 -9.10
N LEU A 366 -10.96 -13.66 -9.09
CA LEU A 366 -12.20 -13.26 -9.74
C LEU A 366 -11.98 -12.87 -11.21
N HIS A 367 -10.81 -12.30 -11.52
CA HIS A 367 -10.41 -11.83 -12.85
C HIS A 367 -9.07 -12.48 -13.26
N PRO A 368 -9.09 -13.71 -13.80
CA PRO A 368 -7.87 -14.50 -14.04
C PRO A 368 -6.89 -13.81 -15.00
N SER A 369 -7.39 -12.93 -15.87
CA SER A 369 -6.60 -12.12 -16.81
C SER A 369 -5.47 -11.35 -16.13
N HIS A 370 -5.63 -10.91 -14.87
CA HIS A 370 -4.58 -10.22 -14.13
C HIS A 370 -3.31 -11.04 -13.99
N MET A 371 -3.39 -12.37 -13.90
CA MET A 371 -2.21 -13.24 -13.87
C MET A 371 -1.39 -13.16 -15.17
N ARG A 372 -1.99 -12.74 -16.30
CA ARG A 372 -1.35 -12.51 -17.60
C ARG A 372 -1.13 -11.04 -17.97
N THR A 373 -1.55 -10.07 -17.13
CA THR A 373 -1.46 -8.63 -17.47
C THR A 373 -0.83 -7.75 -16.37
N HIS A 374 -0.76 -8.22 -15.13
CA HIS A 374 -0.23 -7.45 -14.01
C HIS A 374 1.21 -7.83 -13.67
N GLY A 375 2.10 -6.84 -13.56
CA GLY A 375 3.56 -7.03 -13.45
C GLY A 375 4.01 -7.92 -12.30
N ASN A 376 3.27 -7.96 -11.18
CA ASN A 376 3.55 -8.86 -10.05
C ASN A 376 3.51 -10.35 -10.41
N TYR A 377 2.59 -10.75 -11.30
CA TYR A 377 2.34 -12.16 -11.61
C TYR A 377 3.13 -12.63 -12.83
N LEU A 378 3.31 -11.73 -13.81
CA LEU A 378 4.03 -11.98 -15.07
C LEU A 378 5.45 -12.53 -14.89
N SER A 379 6.15 -12.10 -13.84
CA SER A 379 7.56 -12.44 -13.58
C SER A 379 7.80 -13.87 -13.09
N HIS A 380 6.76 -14.64 -12.76
CA HIS A 380 6.88 -15.95 -12.09
C HIS A 380 6.25 -17.13 -12.86
N GLY A 381 5.79 -16.93 -14.11
CA GLY A 381 5.08 -17.96 -14.86
C GLY A 381 3.81 -18.40 -14.15
N ASP A 382 3.68 -19.68 -13.81
CA ASP A 382 2.54 -20.22 -13.05
C ASP A 382 2.51 -19.70 -11.59
N GLY A 383 3.61 -19.14 -11.09
CA GLY A 383 3.77 -18.58 -9.74
C GLY A 383 4.72 -19.41 -8.86
N PRO A 384 5.22 -18.83 -7.74
CA PRO A 384 6.04 -19.55 -6.79
C PRO A 384 5.25 -20.64 -6.04
N GLY A 385 5.95 -21.46 -5.26
CA GLY A 385 5.30 -22.27 -4.23
C GLY A 385 4.72 -21.37 -3.14
N PRO A 386 3.49 -21.64 -2.63
CA PRO A 386 2.96 -20.95 -1.47
C PRO A 386 3.77 -21.33 -0.22
N HIS A 387 3.92 -20.37 0.70
CA HIS A 387 4.50 -20.65 2.01
C HIS A 387 3.62 -21.62 2.79
N ARG A 388 4.26 -22.56 3.49
CA ARG A 388 3.58 -23.59 4.29
C ARG A 388 3.22 -23.12 5.71
N LEU A 389 3.57 -21.88 6.06
CA LEU A 389 3.34 -21.23 7.35
C LEU A 389 2.78 -19.82 7.12
N LEU A 390 2.02 -19.31 8.10
CA LEU A 390 1.61 -17.91 8.14
C LEU A 390 2.69 -17.07 8.83
N ILE A 391 3.51 -16.41 8.02
CA ILE A 391 4.66 -15.64 8.48
C ILE A 391 4.24 -14.16 8.68
N PRO A 392 4.43 -13.56 9.88
CA PRO A 392 4.01 -12.20 10.17
C PRO A 392 5.03 -11.17 9.68
N GLN A 393 5.22 -11.11 8.35
CA GLN A 393 6.09 -10.13 7.69
C GLN A 393 5.28 -8.95 7.16
N PHE A 394 5.89 -7.77 7.25
CA PHE A 394 5.40 -6.55 6.63
C PHE A 394 6.03 -6.33 5.24
N SER A 395 5.25 -5.82 4.28
CA SER A 395 5.75 -5.51 2.92
C SER A 395 5.11 -4.23 2.37
N TYR A 396 5.81 -3.55 1.46
CA TYR A 396 5.41 -2.22 0.98
C TYR A 396 4.12 -2.25 0.15
N SER A 397 3.84 -3.37 -0.50
CA SER A 397 2.54 -3.68 -1.10
C SER A 397 2.11 -5.11 -0.78
N THR A 398 0.84 -5.42 -1.06
CA THR A 398 0.25 -6.77 -0.89
C THR A 398 -0.85 -6.97 -1.92
N THR A 399 -1.19 -8.22 -2.24
CA THR A 399 -2.30 -8.58 -3.14
C THR A 399 -3.19 -9.64 -2.48
N PRO A 400 -4.42 -9.89 -2.97
CA PRO A 400 -5.32 -10.87 -2.35
C PRO A 400 -4.75 -12.30 -2.20
N LEU A 401 -3.72 -12.65 -2.99
CA LEU A 401 -3.05 -13.96 -2.93
C LEU A 401 -2.00 -14.08 -1.80
N HIS A 402 -1.63 -12.97 -1.17
CA HIS A 402 -0.48 -12.88 -0.27
C HIS A 402 -0.92 -12.57 1.16
N SER A 403 -0.16 -13.03 2.15
CA SER A 403 -0.41 -12.74 3.58
C SER A 403 0.54 -11.70 4.16
N ASP A 404 1.36 -11.04 3.32
CA ASP A 404 2.15 -9.87 3.69
C ASP A 404 1.25 -8.79 4.33
N ILE A 405 1.65 -8.33 5.52
CA ILE A 405 0.97 -7.26 6.27
C ILE A 405 1.41 -5.93 5.68
N ARG A 406 0.48 -5.10 5.20
CA ARG A 406 0.84 -3.82 4.58
C ARG A 406 0.82 -2.68 5.60
N PRO A 407 1.94 -1.96 5.83
CA PRO A 407 1.96 -0.71 6.58
C PRO A 407 1.73 0.49 5.65
N ALA A 408 1.49 1.66 6.24
CA ALA A 408 1.49 2.94 5.53
C ALA A 408 2.94 3.41 5.25
N MET A 409 3.57 2.83 4.23
CA MET A 409 4.98 3.11 3.91
C MET A 409 5.20 4.49 3.27
N PRO A 410 6.06 5.34 3.85
CA PRO A 410 6.35 6.69 3.33
C PRO A 410 7.26 6.72 2.09
N ILE A 411 7.99 5.64 1.78
CA ILE A 411 9.01 5.61 0.71
C ILE A 411 8.49 5.95 -0.70
N ASN A 412 7.19 5.73 -0.92
CA ASN A 412 6.50 6.05 -2.18
C ASN A 412 5.62 7.32 -2.07
N TRP A 413 5.73 8.11 -1.00
CA TRP A 413 4.98 9.37 -0.84
C TRP A 413 5.67 10.49 -1.60
N VAL A 414 5.22 10.72 -2.83
CA VAL A 414 5.58 11.91 -3.60
C VAL A 414 4.84 13.11 -3.02
N THR A 415 5.56 14.08 -2.47
CA THR A 415 4.96 15.37 -2.10
C THR A 415 4.68 16.18 -3.38
N ASP A 416 3.58 16.93 -3.42
CA ASP A 416 3.28 17.84 -4.53
C ASP A 416 4.22 19.07 -4.56
N ASP A 417 4.97 19.30 -3.48
CA ASP A 417 5.61 20.58 -3.12
C ASP A 417 7.15 20.56 -3.14
N PHE A 418 7.79 19.99 -4.17
CA PHE A 418 9.26 20.09 -4.33
C PHE A 418 9.70 21.14 -5.37
N PRO A 419 10.01 22.37 -4.92
CA PRO A 419 11.16 23.13 -5.36
C PRO A 419 12.35 22.81 -4.44
N HIS A 420 12.94 21.61 -4.57
CA HIS A 420 14.21 21.34 -3.89
C HIS A 420 15.31 22.26 -4.45
N GLU A 421 16.04 22.91 -3.54
CA GLU A 421 17.03 23.95 -3.84
C GLU A 421 17.93 23.59 -5.03
N GLY A 422 17.79 24.34 -6.12
CA GLY A 422 18.68 24.26 -7.29
C GLY A 422 18.39 23.17 -8.33
N ARG A 423 17.29 22.37 -8.25
CA ARG A 423 16.98 21.37 -9.30
C ARG A 423 15.55 21.42 -9.85
N ARG A 424 15.42 22.15 -10.97
CA ARG A 424 14.27 22.25 -11.90
C ARG A 424 13.00 22.89 -11.30
N PRO A 425 12.15 23.54 -12.13
CA PRO A 425 10.85 24.04 -11.69
C PRO A 425 9.94 22.89 -11.22
N PRO A 426 8.91 23.17 -10.39
CA PRO A 426 8.03 22.16 -9.83
C PRO A 426 7.41 21.27 -10.92
N VAL A 427 7.27 19.98 -10.61
CA VAL A 427 6.75 18.96 -11.54
C VAL A 427 5.22 19.03 -11.60
N GLY A 428 4.71 20.13 -12.15
CA GLY A 428 3.29 20.34 -12.38
C GLY A 428 2.91 21.83 -12.40
N LEU A 429 1.95 22.16 -13.26
CA LEU A 429 1.19 23.40 -13.15
C LEU A 429 0.26 23.31 -11.92
N SER A 430 0.06 24.41 -11.20
CA SER A 430 -1.02 24.51 -10.21
C SER A 430 -2.38 24.24 -10.87
N TRP A 431 -3.41 23.89 -10.10
CA TRP A 431 -4.69 23.51 -10.67
C TRP A 431 -5.29 24.64 -11.54
N GLU A 432 -5.14 25.88 -11.09
CA GLU A 432 -5.60 27.10 -11.75
C GLU A 432 -4.84 27.41 -13.05
N GLU A 433 -3.59 26.96 -13.17
CA GLU A 433 -2.74 27.14 -14.36
C GLU A 433 -2.99 26.07 -15.44
N ARG A 434 -3.76 25.01 -15.14
CA ARG A 434 -4.11 23.93 -16.08
C ARG A 434 -5.22 24.37 -17.03
N THR A 435 -4.87 25.30 -17.92
CA THR A 435 -5.79 25.88 -18.93
C THR A 435 -6.14 24.93 -20.08
N ASP A 436 -5.43 23.80 -20.23
CA ASP A 436 -5.74 22.75 -21.19
C ASP A 436 -6.69 21.72 -20.57
N GLU A 437 -7.97 21.78 -20.95
CA GLU A 437 -9.05 20.93 -20.44
C GLU A 437 -8.96 19.46 -20.90
N ARG A 438 -7.95 19.09 -21.70
CA ARG A 438 -7.71 17.71 -22.13
C ARG A 438 -7.12 16.86 -20.99
N LEU A 439 -7.06 15.54 -21.21
CA LEU A 439 -6.47 14.60 -20.25
C LEU A 439 -4.99 14.95 -19.97
N GLN A 440 -4.68 15.28 -18.72
CA GLN A 440 -3.32 15.54 -18.25
C GLN A 440 -2.83 14.37 -17.38
N TRP A 441 -1.57 13.96 -17.58
CA TRP A 441 -0.92 12.97 -16.74
C TRP A 441 -0.42 13.60 -15.43
N ARG A 442 -0.64 12.93 -14.29
CA ARG A 442 -0.09 13.32 -12.98
C ARG A 442 0.75 12.17 -12.41
N GLY A 443 1.98 12.48 -12.02
CA GLY A 443 2.95 11.53 -11.46
C GLY A 443 4.19 11.36 -12.33
N SER A 444 5.30 10.93 -11.72
CA SER A 444 6.49 10.50 -12.45
C SER A 444 6.30 9.09 -13.03
N ASN A 445 7.15 8.70 -13.98
CA ASN A 445 7.18 7.36 -14.53
C ASN A 445 7.92 6.39 -13.58
N THR A 446 7.26 5.90 -12.55
CA THR A 446 7.73 4.73 -11.78
C THR A 446 7.61 3.48 -12.65
N GLY A 447 8.73 2.92 -13.11
CA GLY A 447 8.76 1.95 -14.20
C GLY A 447 9.40 0.60 -13.85
N ILE A 448 8.79 -0.47 -14.36
CA ILE A 448 9.35 -1.83 -14.40
C ILE A 448 10.68 -1.82 -15.17
N TRP A 449 11.73 -2.43 -14.60
CA TRP A 449 12.99 -2.66 -15.30
C TRP A 449 12.86 -3.86 -16.24
N HIS A 450 12.38 -3.63 -17.47
CA HIS A 450 12.29 -4.69 -18.47
C HIS A 450 13.66 -4.91 -19.12
N ALA A 451 14.46 -5.81 -18.53
CA ALA A 451 15.64 -6.35 -19.20
C ALA A 451 15.22 -7.09 -20.48
N ALA A 452 15.61 -6.59 -21.65
CA ALA A 452 15.72 -7.47 -22.81
C ALA A 452 16.91 -8.41 -22.53
N TRP A 453 16.64 -9.70 -22.28
CA TRP A 453 17.68 -10.71 -22.20
C TRP A 453 18.42 -10.77 -23.54
N GLY A 454 19.73 -10.57 -23.50
CA GLY A 454 20.65 -10.65 -24.64
C GLY A 454 21.67 -11.76 -24.44
#